data_AF-B0CG45-F1
#
_entry.id   AF-B0CG45-F1
#
_cell.length_a   1.000
_cell.length_b   1.000
_cell.length_c   1.000
_cell.angle_alpha   90.00
_cell.angle_beta   90.00
_cell.angle_gamma   90.00
#
_symmetry.space_group_name_H-M   'P 1'
#
loop_
_entity.id
_entity.type
_entity.pdbx_description
1 polymer ?
#
loop_
_entity_poly.entity_id
_entity_poly.type
_entity_poly.pdbx_seq_one_letter_code
_entity_poly.pdbx_strand_id
1 'polypeptide(L)'
;MKPYRPSNKVPGTGWVWLLALSTLGGAVVGGGIAFIARWIYLLLIFPALMGFTSGSATTVAIKKGKVRSPLVGLLFGVLAGLSTYGAYHGGEYFFTRQSFAKEIEAELGQDMEPAEIDALMDAFFQEQTGSSGFVGYLKFSAKQGLSIGRAGSSSEGVPLNETFTWIYWLIELAIIEAISVVMAKSAAEDPFCETCDQWYGLGQRIGMVEDDQSQVFLKALEADQIVQAATHIQPRVTTIPHLEVDRRQCPGYPQEDVVLEVQRYSENKKGEGKRSPVLLGMLSHRQNVQLTEAISTSSQPDPKPDTNEPDTSPEG
;
A
#
# COMPACT_ATOMS: atom_id res chain seq x y z
N MET A 1 10.36 19.53 -18.00
CA MET A 1 9.31 18.50 -18.02
C MET A 1 8.24 18.82 -16.99
N LYS A 2 6.99 18.43 -17.22
CA LYS A 2 5.90 18.73 -16.28
C LYS A 2 5.84 17.66 -15.18
N PRO A 3 5.78 18.01 -13.88
CA PRO A 3 5.54 17.03 -12.83
C PRO A 3 4.20 16.30 -13.05
N TYR A 4 4.17 15.00 -12.81
CA TYR A 4 2.93 14.23 -12.90
C TYR A 4 2.00 14.61 -11.75
N ARG A 5 0.71 14.75 -12.04
CA ARG A 5 -0.33 14.98 -11.04
C ARG A 5 -1.54 14.10 -11.36
N PRO A 6 -2.05 13.30 -10.41
CA PRO A 6 -3.30 12.59 -10.58
C PRO A 6 -4.43 13.55 -10.94
N SER A 7 -5.33 13.13 -11.84
CA SER A 7 -6.41 13.99 -12.34
C SER A 7 -7.52 14.26 -11.33
N ASN A 8 -7.50 13.61 -10.16
CA ASN A 8 -8.54 13.67 -9.13
C ASN A 8 -9.93 13.25 -9.61
N LYS A 9 -10.02 12.46 -10.69
CA LYS A 9 -11.27 11.96 -11.22
C LYS A 9 -11.65 10.62 -10.61
N VAL A 10 -12.95 10.45 -10.34
CA VAL A 10 -13.54 9.20 -9.86
C VAL A 10 -14.70 8.83 -10.80
N PRO A 11 -14.53 7.81 -11.68
CA PRO A 11 -15.61 7.31 -12.51
C PRO A 11 -16.77 6.78 -11.66
N GLY A 12 -18.00 6.78 -12.19
CA GLY A 12 -19.18 6.24 -11.48
C GLY A 12 -19.01 4.77 -11.08
N THR A 13 -18.42 3.95 -11.96
CA THR A 13 -18.06 2.55 -11.65
C THR A 13 -17.01 2.45 -10.55
N GLY A 14 -16.14 3.47 -10.40
CA GLY A 14 -15.17 3.55 -9.31
C GLY A 14 -15.82 3.66 -7.94
N TRP A 15 -16.87 4.46 -7.79
CA TRP A 15 -17.64 4.55 -6.54
C TRP A 15 -18.26 3.21 -6.14
N VAL A 16 -18.81 2.47 -7.10
CA VAL A 16 -19.40 1.15 -6.86
C VAL A 16 -18.34 0.15 -6.37
N TRP A 17 -17.20 0.07 -7.05
CA TRP A 17 -16.09 -0.81 -6.65
C TRP A 17 -15.55 -0.46 -5.28
N LEU A 18 -15.34 0.83 -5.02
CA LEU A 18 -14.85 1.33 -3.73
C LEU A 18 -15.81 0.98 -2.59
N LEU A 19 -17.10 1.30 -2.71
CA LEU A 19 -18.09 1.00 -1.69
C LEU A 19 -18.18 -0.51 -1.44
N ALA A 20 -18.30 -1.32 -2.50
CA ALA A 20 -18.44 -2.76 -2.37
C ALA A 20 -17.21 -3.40 -1.71
N LEU A 21 -16.00 -3.11 -2.18
CA LEU A 21 -14.79 -3.79 -1.67
C LEU A 21 -14.30 -3.22 -0.34
N SER A 22 -14.46 -1.92 -0.07
CA SER A 22 -14.07 -1.36 1.23
C SER A 22 -15.03 -1.80 2.35
N THR A 23 -16.34 -1.85 2.10
CA THR A 23 -17.31 -2.25 3.15
C THR A 23 -17.49 -3.76 3.24
N LEU A 24 -17.97 -4.42 2.17
CA LEU A 24 -18.24 -5.86 2.19
C LEU A 24 -16.93 -6.66 2.25
N GLY A 25 -15.92 -6.25 1.48
CA GLY A 25 -14.59 -6.88 1.57
C GLY A 25 -13.98 -6.72 2.95
N GLY A 26 -14.09 -5.52 3.54
CA GLY A 26 -13.65 -5.27 4.92
C GLY A 26 -14.36 -6.17 5.93
N ALA A 27 -15.69 -6.27 5.84
CA ALA A 27 -16.51 -7.07 6.74
C ALA A 27 -16.20 -8.59 6.64
N VAL A 28 -16.01 -9.11 5.43
CA VAL A 28 -15.64 -10.52 5.21
C VAL A 28 -14.27 -10.82 5.82
N VAL A 29 -13.28 -9.94 5.62
CA VAL A 29 -11.95 -10.08 6.23
C VAL A 29 -12.04 -10.06 7.76
N GLY A 30 -12.73 -9.07 8.33
CA GLY A 30 -12.86 -8.92 9.78
C GLY A 30 -13.53 -10.12 10.44
N GLY A 31 -14.66 -10.57 9.88
CA GLY A 31 -15.36 -11.76 10.38
C GLY A 31 -14.54 -13.05 10.23
N GLY A 32 -13.79 -13.20 9.13
CA GLY A 32 -12.88 -14.33 8.95
C GLY A 32 -11.75 -14.35 9.98
N ILE A 33 -11.17 -13.19 10.31
CA ILE A 33 -10.15 -13.08 11.36
C ILE A 33 -10.73 -13.33 12.74
N ALA A 34 -11.94 -12.85 13.05
CA ALA A 34 -12.63 -13.16 14.31
C ALA A 34 -12.81 -14.67 14.49
N PHE A 35 -13.20 -15.38 13.42
CA PHE A 35 -13.28 -16.82 13.46
C PHE A 35 -11.92 -17.45 13.77
N ILE A 36 -10.86 -17.09 13.06
CA ILE A 36 -9.50 -17.64 13.25
C ILE A 36 -8.94 -17.33 14.66
N ALA A 37 -9.24 -16.14 15.19
CA ALA A 37 -8.80 -15.68 16.50
C ALA A 37 -9.23 -16.59 17.65
N ARG A 38 -10.29 -17.39 17.47
CA ARG A 38 -10.75 -18.35 18.47
C ARG A 38 -9.73 -19.46 18.79
N TRP A 39 -8.81 -19.77 17.87
CA TRP A 39 -7.79 -20.79 18.08
C TRP A 39 -6.44 -20.19 18.44
N ILE A 40 -6.05 -19.11 17.76
CA ILE A 40 -4.74 -18.51 17.90
C ILE A 40 -4.90 -17.01 17.68
N TYR A 41 -4.50 -16.20 18.66
CA TYR A 41 -4.43 -14.75 18.49
C TYR A 41 -2.99 -14.27 18.47
N LEU A 42 -2.57 -13.66 17.36
CA LEU A 42 -1.22 -13.13 17.19
C LEU A 42 -1.26 -11.60 17.22
N LEU A 43 -0.92 -11.07 18.40
CA LEU A 43 -1.03 -9.67 18.83
C LEU A 43 -0.66 -8.61 17.78
N LEU A 44 0.44 -8.79 17.02
CA LEU A 44 0.85 -7.82 15.98
C LEU A 44 0.63 -8.31 14.54
N ILE A 45 0.51 -9.63 14.36
CA ILE A 45 0.41 -10.21 13.01
C ILE A 45 -1.00 -10.02 12.48
N PHE A 46 -2.02 -10.13 13.34
CA PHE A 46 -3.42 -10.00 12.91
C PHE A 46 -3.78 -8.58 12.48
N PRO A 47 -3.44 -7.51 13.23
CA PRO A 47 -3.63 -6.14 12.75
C PRO A 47 -2.92 -5.86 11.43
N ALA A 48 -1.67 -6.31 11.28
CA ALA A 48 -0.92 -6.14 10.05
C ALA A 48 -1.57 -6.88 8.87
N LEU A 49 -2.03 -8.11 9.09
CA LEU A 49 -2.72 -8.92 8.08
C LEU A 49 -4.07 -8.30 7.69
N MET A 50 -4.86 -7.82 8.66
CA MET A 50 -6.11 -7.11 8.42
C MET A 50 -5.90 -5.84 7.60
N GLY A 51 -4.92 -5.01 7.96
CA GLY A 51 -4.55 -3.82 7.19
C GLY A 51 -4.09 -4.15 5.77
N PHE A 52 -3.24 -5.17 5.61
CA PHE A 52 -2.73 -5.58 4.30
C PHE A 52 -3.84 -6.13 3.39
N THR A 53 -4.73 -6.96 3.92
CA THR A 53 -5.83 -7.57 3.14
C THR A 53 -6.89 -6.53 2.76
N SER A 54 -7.31 -5.66 3.68
CA SER A 54 -8.26 -4.57 3.39
C SER A 54 -7.66 -3.50 2.46
N GLY A 55 -6.37 -3.16 2.65
CA GLY A 55 -5.60 -2.28 1.77
C GLY A 55 -5.44 -2.85 0.36
N SER A 56 -5.20 -4.16 0.24
CA SER A 56 -5.14 -4.86 -1.05
C SER A 56 -6.50 -4.87 -1.76
N ALA A 57 -7.59 -5.16 -1.04
CA ALA A 57 -8.94 -5.11 -1.60
C ALA A 57 -9.28 -3.71 -2.11
N THR A 58 -8.96 -2.66 -1.33
CA THR A 58 -9.18 -1.27 -1.73
C THR A 58 -8.29 -0.88 -2.92
N THR A 59 -7.05 -1.36 -2.97
CA THR A 59 -6.14 -1.18 -4.12
C THR A 59 -6.74 -1.78 -5.38
N VAL A 60 -7.29 -3.00 -5.31
CA VAL A 60 -7.99 -3.63 -6.44
C VAL A 60 -9.20 -2.80 -6.87
N ALA A 61 -9.99 -2.29 -5.91
CA ALA A 61 -11.13 -1.42 -6.18
C ALA A 61 -10.71 -0.14 -6.93
N ILE A 62 -9.63 0.50 -6.48
CA ILE A 62 -9.06 1.71 -7.10
C ILE A 62 -8.60 1.41 -8.52
N LYS A 63 -7.87 0.31 -8.73
CA LYS A 63 -7.34 -0.06 -10.05
C LYS A 63 -8.44 -0.43 -11.04
N LYS A 64 -9.39 -1.28 -10.62
CA LYS A 64 -10.53 -1.70 -11.45
C LYS A 64 -11.51 -0.54 -11.69
N GLY A 65 -11.71 0.30 -10.68
CA GLY A 65 -12.57 1.49 -10.72
C GLY A 65 -11.94 2.71 -11.38
N LYS A 66 -10.64 2.66 -11.74
CA LYS A 66 -9.87 3.75 -12.36
C LYS A 66 -9.96 5.06 -11.55
N VAL A 67 -9.87 4.91 -10.23
CA VAL A 67 -9.96 6.01 -9.26
C VAL A 67 -8.62 6.73 -9.19
N ARG A 68 -8.58 8.01 -9.58
CA ARG A 68 -7.34 8.80 -9.73
C ARG A 68 -7.28 9.96 -8.73
N SER A 69 -7.95 9.80 -7.60
CA SER A 69 -7.99 10.79 -6.52
C SER A 69 -7.34 10.20 -5.26
N PRO A 70 -6.13 10.64 -4.90
CA PRO A 70 -5.44 10.16 -3.70
C PRO A 70 -6.22 10.42 -2.41
N LEU A 71 -6.95 11.55 -2.33
CA LEU A 71 -7.80 11.86 -1.18
C LEU A 71 -8.96 10.87 -1.06
N VAL A 72 -9.62 10.53 -2.17
CA VAL A 72 -10.68 9.51 -2.16
C VAL A 72 -10.09 8.14 -1.81
N GLY A 73 -8.92 7.79 -2.36
CA GLY A 73 -8.20 6.58 -1.97
C GLY A 73 -7.92 6.50 -0.47
N LEU A 74 -7.47 7.60 0.14
CA LEU A 74 -7.27 7.70 1.59
C LEU A 74 -8.57 7.47 2.37
N LEU A 75 -9.66 8.17 2.01
CA LEU A 75 -10.94 8.05 2.70
C LEU A 75 -11.51 6.62 2.65
N PHE A 76 -11.36 5.94 1.51
CA PHE A 76 -11.80 4.54 1.37
C PHE A 76 -10.84 3.54 2.00
N GLY A 77 -9.55 3.88 2.10
CA GLY A 77 -8.60 3.14 2.94
C GLY A 77 -9.06 3.16 4.40
N VAL A 78 -9.49 4.32 4.90
CA VAL A 78 -10.04 4.46 6.25
C VAL A 78 -11.35 3.69 6.42
N LEU A 79 -12.28 3.84 5.48
CA LEU A 79 -13.53 3.10 5.53
C LEU A 79 -13.30 1.59 5.55
N ALA A 80 -12.33 1.10 4.79
CA ALA A 80 -11.97 -0.32 4.77
C ALA A 80 -11.38 -0.79 6.11
N GLY A 81 -10.46 -0.02 6.70
CA GLY A 81 -9.88 -0.32 8.01
C GLY A 81 -10.94 -0.38 9.11
N LEU A 82 -11.79 0.63 9.20
CA LEU A 82 -12.93 0.68 10.13
C LEU A 82 -13.92 -0.47 9.91
N SER A 83 -14.26 -0.77 8.65
CA SER A 83 -15.18 -1.88 8.34
C SER A 83 -14.60 -3.23 8.76
N THR A 84 -13.31 -3.45 8.51
CA THR A 84 -12.60 -4.66 8.94
C THR A 84 -12.54 -4.78 10.45
N TYR A 85 -12.10 -3.74 11.16
CA TYR A 85 -11.95 -3.79 12.61
C TYR A 85 -13.30 -3.86 13.34
N GLY A 86 -14.30 -3.14 12.84
CA GLY A 86 -15.67 -3.22 13.34
C GLY A 86 -16.27 -4.61 13.15
N ALA A 87 -16.07 -5.24 11.98
CA ALA A 87 -16.55 -6.61 11.75
C ALA A 87 -15.80 -7.66 12.57
N TYR A 88 -14.51 -7.45 12.83
CA TYR A 88 -13.74 -8.30 13.74
C TYR A 88 -14.37 -8.31 15.15
N HIS A 89 -14.54 -7.14 15.76
CA HIS A 89 -15.18 -7.03 17.08
C HIS A 89 -16.64 -7.48 17.06
N GLY A 90 -17.38 -7.20 15.98
CA GLY A 90 -18.74 -7.69 15.80
C GLY A 90 -18.83 -9.21 15.74
N GLY A 91 -17.83 -9.87 15.12
CA GLY A 91 -17.70 -11.33 15.11
C GLY A 91 -17.42 -11.89 16.50
N GLU A 92 -16.49 -11.28 17.24
CA GLU A 92 -16.19 -11.66 18.62
C GLU A 92 -17.43 -11.52 19.53
N TYR A 93 -18.17 -10.42 19.39
CA TYR A 93 -19.45 -10.22 20.09
C TYR A 93 -20.46 -11.33 19.79
N PHE A 94 -20.64 -11.68 18.51
CA PHE A 94 -21.53 -12.75 18.09
C PHE A 94 -21.12 -14.10 18.72
N PHE A 95 -19.83 -14.37 18.78
CA PHE A 95 -19.30 -15.59 19.39
C PHE A 95 -19.43 -15.63 20.90
N THR A 96 -19.25 -14.51 21.59
CA THR A 96 -19.53 -14.38 23.03
C THR A 96 -21.00 -14.64 23.31
N ARG A 97 -21.91 -14.06 22.50
CA ARG A 97 -23.35 -14.32 22.61
C ARG A 97 -23.68 -15.81 22.48
N GLN A 98 -23.06 -16.51 21.54
CA GLN A 98 -23.25 -17.96 21.39
C GLN A 98 -22.71 -18.77 22.58
N SER A 99 -21.58 -18.38 23.14
CA SER A 99 -21.03 -19.04 24.34
C SER A 99 -21.92 -18.80 25.56
N PHE A 100 -22.36 -17.55 25.76
CA PHE A 100 -23.26 -17.17 26.84
C PHE A 100 -24.60 -17.92 26.79
N ALA A 101 -25.18 -18.05 25.58
CA ALA A 101 -26.38 -18.85 25.35
C ALA A 101 -26.22 -20.30 25.83
N LYS A 102 -25.12 -20.95 25.46
CA LYS A 102 -24.82 -22.35 25.82
C LYS A 102 -24.58 -22.53 27.32
N GLU A 103 -23.95 -21.56 27.96
CA GLU A 103 -23.69 -21.58 29.40
C GLU A 103 -25.01 -21.48 30.20
N ILE A 104 -25.91 -20.58 29.79
CA ILE A 104 -27.24 -20.45 30.40
C ILE A 104 -28.07 -21.70 30.22
N GLU A 105 -28.12 -22.26 29.00
CA GLU A 105 -28.85 -23.49 28.71
C GLU A 105 -28.33 -24.66 29.57
N ALA A 106 -27.00 -24.77 29.73
CA ALA A 106 -26.39 -25.79 30.57
C ALA A 106 -26.69 -25.63 32.06
N GLU A 107 -26.84 -24.39 32.55
CA GLU A 107 -27.12 -24.10 33.96
C GLU A 107 -28.60 -24.22 34.32
N LEU A 108 -29.50 -23.77 33.44
CA LEU A 108 -30.95 -23.82 33.66
C LEU A 108 -31.58 -25.15 33.23
N GLY A 109 -30.95 -25.88 32.32
CA GLY A 109 -31.49 -27.13 31.76
C GLY A 109 -32.76 -26.92 30.93
N GLN A 110 -32.96 -25.71 30.38
CA GLN A 110 -34.11 -25.34 29.57
C GLN A 110 -33.66 -24.57 28.33
N ASP A 111 -34.28 -24.89 27.18
CA ASP A 111 -34.13 -24.13 25.95
C ASP A 111 -34.79 -22.75 26.14
N MET A 112 -34.00 -21.68 26.01
CA MET A 112 -34.49 -20.31 26.05
C MET A 112 -34.66 -19.75 24.64
N GLU A 113 -35.66 -18.89 24.45
CA GLU A 113 -35.84 -18.20 23.18
C GLU A 113 -34.68 -17.22 22.92
N PRO A 114 -34.19 -17.04 21.68
CA PRO A 114 -33.04 -16.18 21.39
C PRO A 114 -33.20 -14.73 21.88
N ALA A 115 -34.42 -14.21 21.95
CA ALA A 115 -34.72 -12.87 22.46
C ALA A 115 -34.58 -12.76 23.99
N GLU A 116 -34.82 -13.84 24.73
CA GLU A 116 -34.66 -13.89 26.19
C GLU A 116 -33.17 -13.93 26.55
N ILE A 117 -32.38 -14.71 25.81
CA ILE A 117 -30.92 -14.75 25.93
C ILE A 117 -30.33 -13.36 25.68
N ASP A 118 -30.82 -12.64 24.66
CA ASP A 118 -30.38 -11.28 24.36
C ASP A 118 -30.71 -10.31 25.50
N ALA A 119 -31.92 -10.38 26.05
CA ALA A 119 -32.31 -9.53 27.17
C ALA A 119 -31.48 -9.80 28.43
N LEU A 120 -31.16 -11.07 28.72
CA LEU A 120 -30.30 -11.45 29.84
C LEU A 120 -28.86 -10.96 29.64
N MET A 121 -28.30 -11.14 28.44
CA MET A 121 -26.96 -10.68 28.12
C MET A 121 -26.85 -9.15 28.17
N ASP A 122 -27.87 -8.44 27.65
CA ASP A 122 -27.95 -6.98 27.72
C ASP A 122 -28.05 -6.48 29.17
N ALA A 123 -28.85 -7.14 30.00
CA ALA A 123 -28.94 -6.82 31.43
C ALA A 123 -27.61 -7.05 32.13
N PHE A 124 -26.93 -8.16 31.83
CA PHE A 124 -25.59 -8.46 32.34
C PHE A 124 -24.58 -7.36 31.94
N PHE A 125 -24.50 -6.98 30.67
CA PHE A 125 -23.59 -5.91 30.25
C PHE A 125 -23.97 -4.56 30.86
N GLN A 126 -25.27 -4.25 30.97
CA GLN A 126 -25.74 -3.02 31.59
C GLN A 126 -25.34 -2.94 33.06
N GLU A 127 -25.43 -4.03 33.81
CA GLU A 127 -24.98 -4.12 35.20
C GLU A 127 -23.46 -3.99 35.31
N GLN A 128 -22.72 -4.73 34.48
CA GLN A 128 -21.25 -4.77 34.56
C GLN A 128 -20.59 -3.50 34.03
N THR A 129 -21.20 -2.79 33.07
CA THR A 129 -20.54 -1.72 32.31
C THR A 129 -21.33 -0.42 32.18
N GLY A 130 -22.59 -0.41 32.62
CA GLY A 130 -23.51 0.71 32.42
C GLY A 130 -24.00 0.86 30.97
N SER A 131 -23.80 -0.15 30.11
CA SER A 131 -24.25 -0.14 28.71
C SER A 131 -24.64 -1.54 28.26
N SER A 132 -25.65 -1.67 27.40
CA SER A 132 -26.09 -2.94 26.81
C SER A 132 -25.50 -3.17 25.40
N GLY A 133 -25.81 -4.32 24.81
CA GLY A 133 -25.47 -4.69 23.44
C GLY A 133 -23.98 -4.69 23.14
N PHE A 134 -23.64 -4.35 21.91
CA PHE A 134 -22.26 -4.35 21.42
C PHE A 134 -21.34 -3.38 22.20
N VAL A 135 -21.84 -2.20 22.58
CA VAL A 135 -21.05 -1.23 23.36
C VAL A 135 -20.79 -1.75 24.77
N GLY A 136 -21.80 -2.37 25.39
CA GLY A 136 -21.67 -3.07 26.66
C GLY A 136 -20.62 -4.17 26.59
N TYR A 137 -20.69 -4.99 25.54
CA TYR A 137 -19.69 -6.03 25.27
C TYR A 137 -18.27 -5.46 25.15
N LEU A 138 -18.04 -4.41 24.36
CA LEU A 138 -16.69 -3.84 24.21
C LEU A 138 -16.12 -3.35 25.54
N LYS A 139 -16.94 -2.68 26.37
CA LYS A 139 -16.55 -2.26 27.72
C LYS A 139 -16.27 -3.45 28.63
N PHE A 140 -17.11 -4.48 28.57
CA PHE A 140 -16.96 -5.69 29.38
C PHE A 140 -15.67 -6.41 29.02
N SER A 141 -15.42 -6.63 27.72
CA SER A 141 -14.18 -7.23 27.21
C SER A 141 -12.95 -6.40 27.59
N ALA A 142 -13.04 -5.07 27.53
CA ALA A 142 -11.96 -4.21 28.01
C ALA A 142 -11.71 -4.39 29.52
N LYS A 143 -12.77 -4.44 30.34
CA LYS A 143 -12.69 -4.67 31.79
C LYS A 143 -12.07 -6.01 32.17
N GLN A 144 -12.44 -7.08 31.45
CA GLN A 144 -11.85 -8.41 31.63
C GLN A 144 -10.36 -8.42 31.28
N GLY A 145 -9.95 -7.50 30.39
CA GLY A 145 -8.57 -7.38 29.97
C GLY A 145 -8.18 -8.40 28.91
N LEU A 146 -6.95 -8.27 28.44
CA LEU A 146 -6.32 -9.25 27.54
C LEU A 146 -5.21 -9.95 28.30
N SER A 147 -5.22 -11.29 28.29
CA SER A 147 -4.08 -12.07 28.77
C SER A 147 -3.13 -12.34 27.61
N ILE A 148 -1.96 -11.70 27.65
CA ILE A 148 -0.91 -11.93 26.63
C ILE A 148 -0.11 -13.14 27.07
N GLY A 149 -0.50 -14.32 26.58
CA GLY A 149 0.32 -15.52 26.69
C GLY A 149 1.57 -15.39 25.81
N ARG A 150 2.75 -15.78 26.33
CA ARG A 150 3.92 -16.01 25.47
C ARG A 150 3.63 -17.27 24.65
N ALA A 151 3.67 -17.16 23.32
CA ALA A 151 3.54 -18.32 22.45
C ALA A 151 4.57 -19.39 22.84
N GLY A 152 4.09 -20.54 23.33
CA GLY A 152 4.92 -21.69 23.71
C GLY A 152 5.36 -21.77 25.18
N SER A 153 4.94 -20.88 26.08
CA SER A 153 5.19 -21.05 27.53
C SER A 153 3.91 -21.18 28.34
N SER A 154 3.87 -22.18 29.23
CA SER A 154 2.77 -22.45 30.17
C SER A 154 2.68 -21.45 31.33
N SER A 155 3.53 -20.41 31.36
CA SER A 155 3.45 -19.35 32.37
C SER A 155 2.23 -18.49 32.13
N GLU A 156 1.47 -18.20 33.19
CA GLU A 156 0.38 -17.23 33.21
C GLU A 156 0.82 -15.93 32.50
N GLY A 157 0.05 -15.51 31.49
CA GLY A 157 0.30 -14.28 30.75
C GLY A 157 0.19 -13.05 31.65
N VAL A 158 0.79 -11.93 31.26
CA VAL A 158 0.61 -10.66 31.98
C VAL A 158 -0.79 -10.13 31.66
N PRO A 159 -1.71 -10.02 32.63
CA PRO A 159 -3.04 -9.47 32.37
C PRO A 159 -2.93 -7.98 32.10
N LEU A 160 -3.51 -7.52 30.99
CA LEU A 160 -3.70 -6.10 30.73
C LEU A 160 -4.96 -5.61 31.46
N ASN A 161 -4.86 -4.48 32.16
CA ASN A 161 -6.04 -3.83 32.73
C ASN A 161 -6.89 -3.15 31.65
N GLU A 162 -8.07 -2.66 32.04
CA GLU A 162 -9.01 -1.98 31.15
C GLU A 162 -8.37 -0.86 30.32
N THR A 163 -7.62 0.04 30.95
CA THR A 163 -6.95 1.16 30.27
C THR A 163 -5.97 0.68 29.21
N PHE A 164 -5.15 -0.33 29.52
CA PHE A 164 -4.18 -0.87 28.58
C PHE A 164 -4.85 -1.64 27.44
N THR A 165 -5.99 -2.28 27.66
CA THR A 165 -6.78 -2.92 26.59
C THR A 165 -7.30 -1.89 25.58
N TRP A 166 -7.81 -0.74 26.04
CA TRP A 166 -8.21 0.34 25.14
C TRP A 166 -7.04 0.92 24.34
N ILE A 167 -5.91 1.18 25.00
CA ILE A 167 -4.69 1.66 24.32
C ILE A 167 -4.24 0.64 23.27
N TYR A 168 -4.29 -0.65 23.62
CA TYR A 168 -3.93 -1.72 22.73
C TYR A 168 -4.81 -1.76 21.48
N TRP A 169 -6.14 -1.75 21.63
CA TRP A 169 -7.06 -1.72 20.49
C TRP A 169 -6.90 -0.48 19.60
N LEU A 170 -6.58 0.68 20.20
CA LEU A 170 -6.25 1.88 19.43
C LEU A 170 -4.98 1.72 18.61
N ILE A 171 -3.96 1.04 19.14
CA ILE A 171 -2.73 0.73 18.40
C ILE A 171 -3.03 -0.26 17.25
N GLU A 172 -3.83 -1.29 17.50
CA GLU A 172 -4.24 -2.23 16.43
C GLU A 172 -4.97 -1.51 15.30
N LEU A 173 -5.96 -0.68 15.65
CA LEU A 173 -6.70 0.11 14.67
C LEU A 173 -5.75 1.04 13.90
N ALA A 174 -4.84 1.72 14.59
CA ALA A 174 -3.86 2.60 13.93
C ALA A 174 -2.96 1.84 12.95
N ILE A 175 -2.54 0.61 13.26
CA ILE A 175 -1.75 -0.24 12.36
C ILE A 175 -2.58 -0.62 11.12
N ILE A 176 -3.82 -1.08 11.31
CA ILE A 176 -4.74 -1.44 10.22
C ILE A 176 -4.93 -0.23 9.30
N GLU A 177 -5.32 0.89 9.87
CA GLU A 177 -5.57 2.16 9.17
C GLU A 177 -4.34 2.66 8.40
N ALA A 178 -3.16 2.67 9.03
CA ALA A 178 -1.95 3.13 8.38
C ALA A 178 -1.61 2.31 7.13
N ILE A 179 -1.71 0.98 7.21
CA ILE A 179 -1.42 0.09 6.08
C ILE A 179 -2.48 0.29 4.99
N SER A 180 -3.76 0.25 5.33
CA SER A 180 -4.87 0.38 4.37
C SER A 180 -4.82 1.72 3.63
N VAL A 181 -4.60 2.81 4.36
CA VAL A 181 -4.51 4.17 3.79
C VAL A 181 -3.31 4.31 2.87
N VAL A 182 -2.12 3.87 3.29
CA VAL A 182 -0.90 3.99 2.48
C VAL A 182 -1.05 3.22 1.16
N MET A 183 -1.57 2.00 1.21
CA MET A 183 -1.79 1.18 0.02
C MET A 183 -2.81 1.81 -0.92
N ALA A 184 -3.97 2.22 -0.38
CA ALA A 184 -5.04 2.82 -1.18
C ALA A 184 -4.62 4.16 -1.80
N LYS A 185 -3.99 5.04 -1.02
CA LYS A 185 -3.48 6.33 -1.51
C LYS A 185 -2.44 6.13 -2.61
N SER A 186 -1.46 5.25 -2.39
CA SER A 186 -0.41 4.95 -3.37
C SER A 186 -1.00 4.42 -4.69
N ALA A 187 -1.98 3.51 -4.62
CA ALA A 187 -2.65 2.97 -5.79
C ALA A 187 -3.39 4.03 -6.62
N ALA A 188 -3.94 5.06 -5.97
CA ALA A 188 -4.63 6.18 -6.62
C ALA A 188 -3.67 7.27 -7.14
N GLU A 189 -2.43 7.30 -6.64
CA GLU A 189 -1.35 8.19 -7.11
C GLU A 189 -0.64 7.67 -8.34
N ASP A 190 -0.80 6.39 -8.67
CA ASP A 190 -0.15 5.79 -9.83
C ASP A 190 -0.50 6.53 -11.15
N PRO A 191 0.43 6.54 -12.12
CA PRO A 191 0.18 7.19 -13.38
C PRO A 191 -0.97 6.57 -14.18
N PHE A 192 -1.88 7.42 -14.66
CA PHE A 192 -3.02 7.01 -15.49
C PHE A 192 -3.06 7.81 -16.79
N CYS A 193 -3.23 7.12 -17.92
CA CYS A 193 -3.41 7.74 -19.22
C CYS A 193 -4.89 8.02 -19.47
N GLU A 194 -5.26 9.30 -19.45
CA GLU A 194 -6.63 9.77 -19.68
C GLU A 194 -7.14 9.46 -21.09
N THR A 195 -6.26 9.49 -22.09
CA THR A 195 -6.60 9.21 -23.50
C THR A 195 -6.92 7.72 -23.70
N CYS A 196 -6.08 6.84 -23.14
CA CYS A 196 -6.22 5.40 -23.26
C CYS A 196 -7.26 4.80 -22.30
N ASP A 197 -7.69 5.56 -21.30
CA ASP A 197 -8.48 5.09 -20.15
C ASP A 197 -7.83 3.87 -19.46
N GLN A 198 -6.50 3.90 -19.29
CA GLN A 198 -5.71 2.81 -18.71
C GLN A 198 -4.59 3.34 -17.79
N TRP A 199 -4.24 2.54 -16.79
CA TRP A 199 -3.02 2.76 -16.00
C TRP A 199 -1.79 2.59 -16.89
N TYR A 200 -0.74 3.38 -16.66
CA TYR A 200 0.53 3.17 -17.33
C TYR A 200 1.11 1.80 -16.98
N GLY A 201 1.87 1.22 -17.91
CA GLY A 201 2.54 -0.06 -17.69
C GLY A 201 3.67 0.01 -16.66
N LEU A 202 4.33 -1.13 -16.46
CA LEU A 202 5.54 -1.20 -15.64
C LEU A 202 6.66 -0.33 -16.25
N GLY A 203 7.52 0.22 -15.40
CA GLY A 203 8.68 1.00 -15.83
C GLY A 203 9.70 0.14 -16.56
N GLN A 204 10.09 0.60 -17.75
CA GLN A 204 11.23 0.07 -18.48
C GLN A 204 12.43 0.97 -18.20
N ARG A 205 13.50 0.41 -17.62
CA ARG A 205 14.74 1.14 -17.42
C ARG A 205 15.36 1.57 -18.74
N ILE A 206 15.64 2.85 -18.87
CA ILE A 206 16.31 3.42 -20.05
C ILE A 206 17.77 3.79 -19.77
N GLY A 207 18.17 3.86 -18.51
CA GLY A 207 19.58 3.98 -18.10
C GLY A 207 19.74 4.44 -16.65
N MET A 208 20.96 4.86 -16.31
CA MET A 208 21.37 5.30 -14.99
C MET A 208 22.18 6.60 -15.08
N VAL A 209 22.21 7.40 -14.01
CA VAL A 209 22.99 8.65 -13.92
C VAL A 209 23.87 8.59 -12.69
N GLU A 210 25.17 8.85 -12.85
CA GLU A 210 26.13 8.91 -11.74
C GLU A 210 25.75 10.00 -10.70
N ASP A 211 26.16 9.82 -9.45
CA ASP A 211 25.77 10.75 -8.36
C ASP A 211 26.30 12.17 -8.58
N ASP A 212 27.50 12.32 -9.13
CA ASP A 212 28.13 13.61 -9.43
C ASP A 212 27.40 14.38 -10.55
N GLN A 213 26.79 13.67 -11.50
CA GLN A 213 25.98 14.24 -12.58
C GLN A 213 24.49 14.39 -12.21
N SER A 214 24.06 13.84 -11.08
CA SER A 214 22.63 13.77 -10.71
C SER A 214 21.97 15.15 -10.63
N GLN A 215 22.64 16.15 -10.08
CA GLN A 215 22.07 17.50 -9.97
C GLN A 215 21.98 18.20 -11.33
N VAL A 216 22.96 17.97 -12.22
CA VAL A 216 22.94 18.53 -13.58
C VAL A 216 21.81 17.91 -14.39
N PHE A 217 21.65 16.59 -14.30
CA PHE A 217 20.56 15.85 -14.91
C PHE A 217 19.17 16.33 -14.46
N LEU A 218 18.95 16.42 -13.14
CA LEU A 218 17.66 16.85 -12.60
C LEU A 218 17.32 18.30 -13.00
N LYS A 219 18.30 19.22 -12.97
CA LYS A 219 18.11 20.60 -13.42
C LYS A 219 17.78 20.69 -14.91
N ALA A 220 18.43 19.88 -15.75
CA ALA A 220 18.11 19.82 -17.18
C ALA A 220 16.68 19.31 -17.42
N LEU A 221 16.22 18.31 -16.67
CA LEU A 221 14.84 17.84 -16.72
C LEU A 221 13.84 18.92 -16.28
N GLU A 222 14.11 19.63 -15.18
CA GLU A 222 13.26 20.74 -14.70
C GLU A 222 13.18 21.88 -15.73
N ALA A 223 14.31 22.23 -16.35
CA ALA A 223 14.42 23.25 -17.40
C ALA A 223 13.90 22.81 -18.77
N ASP A 224 13.34 21.60 -18.89
CA ASP A 224 12.83 21.03 -20.16
C ASP A 224 13.89 20.81 -21.24
N GLN A 225 15.17 20.72 -20.85
CA GLN A 225 16.32 20.47 -21.71
C GLN A 225 16.57 18.97 -21.88
N ILE A 226 15.62 18.27 -22.50
CA ILE A 226 15.58 16.79 -22.55
C ILE A 226 16.81 16.18 -23.20
N VAL A 227 17.31 16.77 -24.30
CA VAL A 227 18.52 16.29 -24.99
C VAL A 227 19.76 16.42 -24.09
N GLN A 228 19.88 17.51 -23.33
CA GLN A 228 20.97 17.71 -22.38
C GLN A 228 20.86 16.73 -21.20
N ALA A 229 19.65 16.48 -20.69
CA ALA A 229 19.47 15.46 -19.65
C ALA A 229 19.91 14.08 -20.15
N ALA A 230 19.60 13.74 -21.41
CA ALA A 230 19.95 12.45 -22.00
C ALA A 230 21.47 12.18 -22.07
N THR A 231 22.31 13.22 -22.21
CA THR A 231 23.78 13.03 -22.29
C THR A 231 24.39 12.51 -20.99
N HIS A 232 23.66 12.59 -19.87
CA HIS A 232 24.10 12.08 -18.57
C HIS A 232 23.58 10.67 -18.28
N ILE A 233 22.72 10.11 -19.14
CA ILE A 233 22.17 8.77 -18.98
C ILE A 233 23.15 7.77 -19.59
N GLN A 234 23.61 6.83 -18.77
CA GLN A 234 24.51 5.75 -19.15
C GLN A 234 23.78 4.40 -19.08
N PRO A 235 24.12 3.42 -19.95
CA PRO A 235 23.54 2.08 -19.88
C PRO A 235 23.88 1.34 -18.58
N ARG A 236 25.03 1.64 -17.97
CA ARG A 236 25.53 1.01 -16.74
C ARG A 236 26.31 2.03 -15.91
N VAL A 237 26.10 2.00 -14.60
CA VAL A 237 26.88 2.74 -13.62
C VAL A 237 27.34 1.75 -12.54
N THR A 238 28.62 1.79 -12.18
CA THR A 238 29.21 0.91 -11.15
C THR A 238 29.27 1.56 -9.78
N THR A 239 29.12 2.88 -9.71
CA THR A 239 29.19 3.66 -8.48
C THR A 239 27.83 3.70 -7.77
N ILE A 240 27.87 3.73 -6.45
CA ILE A 240 26.70 3.89 -5.58
C ILE A 240 26.98 5.09 -4.65
N PRO A 241 26.03 6.01 -4.46
CA PRO A 241 24.68 6.02 -5.04
C PRO A 241 24.65 6.38 -6.54
N HIS A 242 23.51 6.17 -7.19
CA HIS A 242 23.22 6.65 -8.55
C HIS A 242 21.70 6.86 -8.74
N LEU A 243 21.30 7.51 -9.83
CA LEU A 243 19.89 7.56 -10.23
C LEU A 243 19.58 6.46 -11.24
N GLU A 244 18.47 5.77 -11.06
CA GLU A 244 17.84 4.89 -12.03
C GLU A 244 16.75 5.69 -12.76
N VAL A 245 16.77 5.65 -14.11
CA VAL A 245 15.80 6.36 -14.96
C VAL A 245 14.94 5.32 -15.67
N ASP A 246 13.67 5.29 -15.31
CA ASP A 246 12.68 4.37 -15.85
C ASP A 246 11.62 5.14 -16.66
N ARG A 247 11.16 4.53 -17.74
CA ARG A 247 10.12 5.06 -18.64
C ARG A 247 8.90 4.16 -18.57
N ARG A 248 7.72 4.72 -18.27
CA ARG A 248 6.43 4.02 -18.37
C ARG A 248 5.65 4.51 -19.59
N GLN A 249 5.16 3.58 -20.40
CA GLN A 249 4.38 3.88 -21.61
C GLN A 249 2.90 3.49 -21.43
N CYS A 250 1.99 4.16 -22.15
CA CYS A 250 0.60 3.71 -22.23
C CYS A 250 0.55 2.38 -23.03
N PRO A 251 -0.20 1.36 -22.59
CA PRO A 251 -0.29 0.08 -23.32
C PRO A 251 -0.95 0.20 -24.69
N GLY A 252 -1.92 1.11 -24.85
CA GLY A 252 -2.76 1.19 -26.05
C GLY A 252 -2.21 2.06 -27.18
N TYR A 253 -1.40 3.08 -26.86
CA TYR A 253 -0.98 4.11 -27.81
C TYR A 253 0.48 4.54 -27.57
N PRO A 254 1.43 4.05 -28.39
CA PRO A 254 2.85 4.40 -28.26
C PRO A 254 3.17 5.89 -28.49
N GLN A 255 2.23 6.63 -29.09
CA GLN A 255 2.37 8.05 -29.40
C GLN A 255 1.85 8.98 -28.30
N GLU A 256 1.34 8.45 -27.19
CA GLU A 256 0.91 9.28 -26.06
C GLU A 256 2.10 9.75 -25.21
N ASP A 257 1.83 10.70 -24.31
CA ASP A 257 2.79 11.14 -23.31
C ASP A 257 3.28 9.95 -22.48
N VAL A 258 4.58 9.95 -22.17
CA VAL A 258 5.22 8.92 -21.34
C VAL A 258 5.49 9.47 -19.95
N VAL A 259 5.47 8.59 -18.96
CA VAL A 259 5.88 8.94 -17.59
C VAL A 259 7.36 8.62 -17.45
N LEU A 260 8.14 9.62 -17.09
CA LEU A 260 9.52 9.45 -16.66
C LEU A 260 9.57 9.37 -15.14
N GLU A 261 10.13 8.28 -14.64
CA GLU A 261 10.33 8.03 -13.22
C GLU A 261 11.82 7.98 -12.93
N VAL A 262 12.27 8.83 -12.01
CA VAL A 262 13.65 8.88 -11.56
C VAL A 262 13.69 8.47 -10.10
N GLN A 263 14.47 7.44 -9.81
CA GLN A 263 14.65 6.91 -8.46
C GLN A 263 16.14 6.95 -8.09
N ARG A 264 16.46 7.28 -6.84
CA ARG A 264 17.83 7.17 -6.32
C ARG A 264 18.03 5.78 -5.74
N TYR A 265 19.02 5.06 -6.25
CA TYR A 265 19.53 3.82 -5.69
C TYR A 265 20.69 4.13 -4.74
N SER A 266 20.64 3.58 -3.54
CA SER A 266 21.64 3.75 -2.48
C SER A 266 21.76 2.48 -1.67
N GLU A 267 22.88 2.25 -1.00
CA GLU A 267 23.01 1.14 -0.04
C GLU A 267 22.83 1.65 1.40
N ASN A 268 22.14 0.87 2.22
CA ASN A 268 22.07 1.15 3.65
C ASN A 268 23.35 0.68 4.36
N LYS A 269 23.46 0.90 5.68
CA LYS A 269 24.61 0.48 6.49
C LYS A 269 24.90 -1.05 6.45
N LYS A 270 23.95 -1.86 5.99
CA LYS A 270 24.06 -3.32 5.84
C LYS A 270 24.44 -3.76 4.42
N GLY A 271 24.66 -2.82 3.49
CA GLY A 271 24.88 -3.12 2.07
C GLY A 271 23.61 -3.52 1.32
N GLU A 272 22.42 -3.31 1.89
CA GLU A 272 21.15 -3.60 1.19
C GLU A 272 20.76 -2.40 0.32
N GLY A 273 20.47 -2.66 -0.95
CA GLY A 273 19.99 -1.66 -1.90
C GLY A 273 18.62 -1.10 -1.53
N LYS A 274 18.51 0.23 -1.50
CA LYS A 274 17.28 1.00 -1.26
C LYS A 274 17.04 1.96 -2.42
N ARG A 275 15.85 1.88 -3.00
CA ARG A 275 15.33 2.84 -3.98
C ARG A 275 14.50 3.89 -3.26
N SER A 276 14.65 5.15 -3.68
CA SER A 276 13.84 6.26 -3.19
C SER A 276 13.37 7.11 -4.37
N PRO A 277 12.08 7.47 -4.46
CA PRO A 277 11.57 8.29 -5.56
C PRO A 277 12.20 9.69 -5.48
N VAL A 278 12.68 10.19 -6.62
CA VAL A 278 13.28 11.54 -6.74
C VAL A 278 12.38 12.43 -7.58
N LEU A 279 11.96 11.95 -8.75
CA LEU A 279 11.15 12.72 -9.69
C LEU A 279 10.16 11.80 -10.39
N LEU A 280 8.93 12.30 -10.57
CA LEU A 280 7.92 11.67 -11.41
C LEU A 280 7.32 12.75 -12.31
N GLY A 281 7.46 12.63 -13.61
CA GLY A 281 6.87 13.60 -14.53
C GLY A 281 6.58 13.06 -15.91
N MET A 282 6.01 13.93 -16.73
CA MET A 282 5.47 13.61 -18.04
C MET A 282 6.37 14.20 -19.12
N LEU A 283 6.68 13.38 -20.12
CA LEU A 283 7.30 13.79 -21.37
C LEU A 283 6.28 13.68 -22.48
N SER A 284 6.17 14.74 -23.29
CA SER A 284 5.41 14.66 -24.54
C SER A 284 6.01 13.63 -25.48
N HIS A 285 5.21 13.17 -26.45
CA HIS A 285 5.71 12.25 -27.48
C HIS A 285 7.02 12.74 -28.14
N ARG A 286 7.05 14.03 -28.54
CA ARG A 286 8.25 14.66 -29.13
C ARG A 286 9.46 14.59 -28.21
N GLN A 287 9.27 14.88 -26.92
CA GLN A 287 10.34 14.82 -25.93
C GLN A 287 10.82 13.39 -25.69
N ASN A 288 9.93 12.41 -25.67
CA ASN A 288 10.29 11.01 -25.56
C ASN A 288 11.11 10.51 -26.77
N VAL A 289 10.76 10.96 -27.98
CA VAL A 289 11.57 10.70 -29.18
C VAL A 289 12.96 11.30 -29.03
N GLN A 290 13.07 12.58 -28.67
CA GLN A 290 14.35 13.26 -28.44
C GLN A 290 15.20 12.57 -27.37
N LEU A 291 14.59 12.14 -26.26
CA LEU A 291 15.27 11.41 -25.19
C LEU A 291 15.84 10.08 -25.70
N THR A 292 15.02 9.30 -26.41
CA THR A 292 15.40 7.95 -26.88
C THR A 292 16.49 8.02 -27.94
N GLU A 293 16.40 8.99 -28.87
CA GLU A 293 17.42 9.23 -29.88
C GLU A 293 18.75 9.66 -29.24
N ALA A 294 18.72 10.63 -28.32
CA ALA A 294 19.93 11.12 -27.66
C ALA A 294 20.64 10.03 -26.82
N ILE A 295 19.90 9.17 -26.11
CA ILE A 295 20.47 8.01 -25.39
C ILE A 295 21.12 7.02 -26.37
N SER A 296 20.49 6.82 -27.53
CA SER A 296 21.01 5.89 -28.55
C SER A 296 22.30 6.42 -29.18
N THR A 297 22.39 7.74 -29.40
CA THR A 297 23.61 8.40 -29.88
C THR A 297 24.74 8.37 -28.84
N SER A 298 24.45 8.61 -27.55
CA SER A 298 25.47 8.58 -26.49
C SER A 298 25.99 7.17 -26.17
N SER A 299 25.22 6.13 -26.52
CA SER A 299 25.59 4.74 -26.27
C SER A 299 26.45 4.13 -27.38
N GLN A 300 26.64 4.81 -28.51
CA GLN A 300 27.55 4.32 -29.55
C GLN A 300 28.99 4.43 -29.06
N PRO A 301 29.77 3.33 -29.07
CA PRO A 301 31.18 3.40 -28.72
C PRO A 301 31.85 4.40 -29.67
N ASP A 302 32.71 5.27 -29.13
CA ASP A 302 33.52 6.16 -29.95
C ASP A 302 34.12 5.33 -31.09
N PRO A 303 33.98 5.77 -32.35
CA PRO A 303 34.58 5.06 -33.46
C PRO A 303 36.05 4.88 -33.11
N LYS A 304 36.51 3.62 -33.06
CA LYS A 304 37.93 3.33 -32.82
C LYS A 304 38.70 4.23 -33.77
N PRO A 305 39.64 5.06 -33.29
CA PRO A 305 40.42 5.90 -34.18
C PRO A 305 40.97 4.98 -35.27
N ASP A 306 40.70 5.30 -36.52
CA ASP A 306 41.19 4.52 -37.66
C ASP A 306 42.72 4.50 -37.55
N THR A 307 43.27 3.44 -36.97
CA THR A 307 44.72 3.23 -36.86
C THR A 307 45.32 2.82 -38.19
N ASN A 308 44.73 3.25 -39.31
CA ASN A 308 45.39 3.29 -40.60
C ASN A 308 46.39 4.45 -40.59
N GLU A 309 47.34 4.38 -39.66
CA GLU A 309 48.60 5.08 -39.79
C GLU A 309 49.28 4.46 -41.02
N PRO A 310 49.50 5.21 -42.11
CA PRO A 310 50.16 4.66 -43.28
C PRO A 310 51.53 4.15 -42.85
N ASP A 311 51.80 2.87 -43.11
CA ASP A 311 53.08 2.21 -42.86
C ASP A 311 54.17 2.91 -43.70
N THR A 312 54.74 3.98 -43.15
CA THR A 312 55.93 4.63 -43.70
C THR A 312 57.16 3.86 -43.23
N SER A 313 57.26 2.59 -43.62
CA SER A 313 58.52 1.87 -43.56
C SER A 313 59.41 2.38 -44.70
N PRO A 314 60.58 3.01 -44.41
CA PRO A 314 61.52 3.36 -45.45
C PRO A 314 62.17 2.08 -46.01
N GLU A 315 62.02 1.85 -47.31
CA GLU A 315 62.80 0.84 -48.04
C GLU A 315 64.28 1.21 -47.92
N GLY A 316 65.05 0.35 -47.24
CA GLY A 316 66.50 0.42 -47.11
C GLY A 316 67.15 -0.85 -47.64
#